data_AF-A0A6S6P854-F1
#
_entry.id   AF-A0A6S6P854-F1
#
_cell.length_a   1.000
_cell.length_b   1.000
_cell.length_c   1.000
_cell.angle_alpha   90.00
_cell.angle_beta   90.00
_cell.angle_gamma   90.00
#
_symmetry.space_group_name_H-M   'P 1'
#
loop_
_entity.id
_entity.type
_entity.pdbx_description
1 polymer ?
#
loop_
_entity_poly.entity_id
_entity_poly.type
_entity_poly.pdbx_seq_one_letter_code
_entity_poly.pdbx_strand_id
1 'polypeptide(L)'
;MSSGYAPRGLQAAGRRLWKSVTDEFDLSEHERILLVEACRTVDTLDRLAMAAAEVDGPSPILTEVRQQRATLVRLLGALGLPDPAPSTDPAPSTSGPVRQRAASMRRTRSW
;
A
#
# COMPACT_ATOMS: atom_id res chain seq x y z
N MET A 1 21.44 8.97 0.75
CA MET A 1 20.82 7.78 1.35
C MET A 1 19.51 8.23 1.98
N SER A 2 18.42 8.24 1.22
CA SER A 2 17.13 8.72 1.71
C SER A 2 16.59 7.72 2.72
N SER A 3 16.51 8.17 3.97
CA SER A 3 16.16 7.39 5.15
C SER A 3 14.91 6.52 4.92
N GLY A 4 15.03 5.19 5.05
CA GLY A 4 13.92 4.22 4.88
C GLY A 4 12.87 4.25 6.00
N TYR A 5 12.69 5.39 6.65
CA TYR A 5 11.69 5.55 7.70
C TYR A 5 10.34 5.93 7.08
N ALA A 6 9.28 5.38 7.68
CA ALA A 6 7.92 5.75 7.32
C ALA A 6 7.70 7.26 7.51
N PRO A 7 6.92 7.92 6.64
CA PRO A 7 6.51 9.31 6.80
C PRO A 7 5.91 9.58 8.18
N ARG A 8 6.15 10.79 8.70
CA ARG A 8 5.53 11.23 9.96
C ARG A 8 4.01 11.27 9.84
N GLY A 9 3.33 10.97 10.93
CA GLY A 9 1.87 11.05 11.03
C GLY A 9 1.10 9.80 10.57
N LEU A 10 1.78 8.82 9.95
CA LEU A 10 1.16 7.52 9.66
C LEU A 10 0.79 6.78 10.94
N GLN A 11 -0.34 6.08 10.95
CA GLN A 11 -0.81 5.21 12.02
C GLN A 11 -0.38 3.75 11.76
N ALA A 12 -0.94 2.80 12.51
CA ALA A 12 -0.48 1.42 12.50
C ALA A 12 -0.60 0.76 11.12
N ALA A 13 -1.74 0.93 10.44
CA ALA A 13 -1.97 0.28 9.15
C ALA A 13 -1.18 0.93 8.01
N GLY A 14 -1.09 2.25 7.96
CA GLY A 14 -0.26 2.99 7.01
C GLY A 14 1.22 2.65 7.17
N ARG A 15 1.74 2.56 8.40
CA ARG A 15 3.13 2.12 8.64
C ARG A 15 3.37 0.68 8.18
N ARG A 16 2.38 -0.20 8.35
CA ARG A 16 2.47 -1.59 7.88
C ARG A 16 2.54 -1.66 6.35
N LEU A 17 1.68 -0.92 5.66
CA LEU A 17 1.69 -0.84 4.19
C LEU A 17 2.99 -0.23 3.67
N TRP A 18 3.43 0.88 4.28
CA TRP A 18 4.70 1.52 3.92
C TRP A 18 5.84 0.51 3.96
N LYS A 19 5.99 -0.17 5.10
CA LYS A 19 7.05 -1.15 5.32
C LYS A 19 6.96 -2.29 4.31
N SER A 20 5.78 -2.89 4.10
CA SER A 20 5.65 -4.02 3.17
C SER A 20 6.08 -3.67 1.76
N VAL A 21 5.75 -2.46 1.29
CA VAL A 21 6.13 -2.04 -0.06
C VAL A 21 7.61 -1.63 -0.12
N THR A 22 8.11 -0.81 0.81
CA THR A 22 9.50 -0.32 0.75
C THR A 22 10.55 -1.39 1.09
N ASP A 23 10.16 -2.44 1.80
CA ASP A 23 11.05 -3.59 2.08
C ASP A 23 11.29 -4.42 0.80
N GLU A 24 10.32 -4.48 -0.10
CA GLU A 24 10.34 -5.35 -1.28
C GLU A 24 10.66 -4.61 -2.59
N PHE A 25 10.26 -3.35 -2.71
CA PHE A 25 10.33 -2.60 -3.96
C PHE A 25 11.24 -1.37 -3.85
N ASP A 26 11.98 -1.08 -4.92
CA ASP A 26 12.69 0.19 -5.04
C ASP A 26 11.79 1.18 -5.79
N LEU A 27 11.39 2.24 -5.09
CA LEU A 27 10.43 3.21 -5.59
C LEU A 27 11.15 4.47 -6.07
N SER A 28 10.78 4.93 -7.26
CA SER A 28 11.02 6.28 -7.72
C SER A 28 10.28 7.31 -6.85
N GLU A 29 10.58 8.59 -7.05
CA GLU A 29 9.98 9.65 -6.24
C GLU A 29 8.46 9.76 -6.42
N HIS A 30 7.95 9.60 -7.65
CA HIS A 30 6.52 9.68 -7.90
C HIS A 30 5.76 8.49 -7.30
N GLU A 31 6.30 7.28 -7.39
CA GLU A 31 5.76 6.08 -6.74
C GLU A 31 5.77 6.22 -5.21
N ARG A 32 6.82 6.83 -4.65
CA ARG A 32 6.89 7.11 -3.22
C ARG A 32 5.77 8.04 -2.78
N ILE A 33 5.49 9.11 -3.54
CA ILE A 33 4.37 10.03 -3.26
C ILE A 33 3.04 9.27 -3.29
N LEU A 34 2.81 8.42 -4.29
CA LEU A 34 1.60 7.59 -4.37
C LEU A 34 1.47 6.64 -3.17
N LEU A 35 2.57 6.01 -2.74
CA LEU A 35 2.58 5.14 -1.57
C LEU A 35 2.26 5.93 -0.28
N VAL A 36 2.80 7.14 -0.10
CA VAL A 36 2.46 7.98 1.07
C VAL A 36 0.96 8.23 1.15
N GLU A 37 0.34 8.61 0.03
CA GLU A 37 -1.10 8.87 0.00
C GLU A 37 -1.90 7.58 0.25
N ALA A 38 -1.50 6.45 -0.33
CA ALA A 38 -2.14 5.17 -0.06
C ALA A 38 -2.07 4.80 1.44
N CYS A 39 -0.93 5.01 2.10
CA CYS A 39 -0.78 4.78 3.54
C CYS A 39 -1.74 5.64 4.36
N ARG A 40 -1.87 6.94 4.02
CA ARG A 40 -2.80 7.87 4.69
C ARG A 40 -4.27 7.47 4.46
N THR A 41 -4.60 6.98 3.27
CA THR A 41 -5.95 6.48 2.96
C THR A 41 -6.29 5.26 3.79
N VAL A 42 -5.36 4.30 3.95
CA VAL A 42 -5.58 3.13 4.82
C VAL A 42 -5.75 3.54 6.28
N ASP A 43 -4.93 4.45 6.80
CA ASP A 43 -5.09 4.98 8.16
C ASP A 43 -6.46 5.66 8.37
N THR A 44 -6.97 6.32 7.33
CA THR A 44 -8.30 6.95 7.35
C THR A 44 -9.41 5.90 7.30
N LEU A 45 -9.26 4.85 6.49
CA LEU A 45 -10.20 3.74 6.44
C LEU A 45 -10.31 3.01 7.78
N ASP A 46 -9.20 2.80 8.49
CA ASP A 46 -9.23 2.20 9.84
C ASP A 46 -10.04 3.05 10.82
N ARG A 47 -9.86 4.38 10.80
CA ARG A 47 -10.65 5.30 11.63
C ARG A 47 -12.13 5.29 11.26
N LEU A 48 -12.44 5.32 9.96
CA LEU A 48 -13.82 5.30 9.48
C LEU A 48 -14.49 3.96 9.77
N ALA A 49 -13.76 2.84 9.73
CA ALA A 49 -14.30 1.52 10.04
C ALA A 49 -14.76 1.44 11.51
N MET A 50 -13.98 2.01 12.44
CA MET A 50 -14.39 2.10 13.85
C MET A 50 -15.66 2.95 14.01
N ALA A 51 -15.74 4.10 13.34
CA ALA A 51 -16.90 4.98 13.43
C ALA A 51 -18.14 4.43 12.70
N ALA A 52 -17.96 3.61 11.67
CA ALA A 52 -19.05 2.96 10.93
C ALA A 52 -19.58 1.68 11.61
N ALA A 53 -18.90 1.17 12.64
CA ALA A 53 -19.26 -0.10 13.30
C ALA A 53 -20.67 -0.08 13.91
N GLU A 54 -21.11 1.08 14.40
CA GLU A 54 -22.39 1.28 15.09
C GLU A 54 -23.49 1.83 14.15
N VAL A 55 -23.27 1.81 12.84
CA VAL A 55 -24.18 2.45 11.88
C VAL A 55 -25.01 1.42 11.13
N ASP A 56 -26.32 1.47 11.37
CA ASP A 56 -27.30 0.68 10.64
C ASP A 56 -27.82 1.41 9.40
N GLY A 57 -27.92 0.68 8.30
CA GLY A 57 -28.51 1.17 7.05
C GLY A 57 -27.66 2.23 6.32
N PRO A 58 -28.20 2.81 5.22
CA PRO A 58 -27.48 3.80 4.42
C PRO A 58 -27.12 5.06 5.22
N SER A 59 -25.86 5.47 5.16
CA SER A 59 -25.38 6.65 5.90
C SER A 59 -24.25 7.38 5.16
N PRO A 60 -24.02 8.67 5.48
CA PRO A 60 -22.89 9.43 4.93
C PRO A 60 -21.53 8.77 5.22
N ILE A 61 -21.36 8.18 6.41
CA ILE A 61 -20.08 7.55 6.76
C ILE A 61 -19.79 6.29 5.94
N LEU A 62 -20.81 5.49 5.63
CA LEU A 62 -20.64 4.34 4.73
C LEU A 62 -20.34 4.79 3.29
N THR A 63 -20.87 5.96 2.90
CA THR A 63 -20.54 6.58 1.60
C THR A 63 -19.07 7.01 1.57
N GLU A 64 -18.60 7.66 2.63
CA GLU A 64 -17.19 8.05 2.78
C GLU A 64 -16.27 6.82 2.75
N VAL A 65 -16.59 5.75 3.48
CA VAL A 65 -15.83 4.48 3.44
C VAL A 65 -15.72 3.94 2.01
N ARG A 66 -16.82 3.95 1.24
CA ARG A 66 -16.81 3.50 -0.16
C ARG A 66 -15.92 4.40 -1.03
N GLN A 67 -15.96 5.71 -0.85
CA GLN A 67 -15.12 6.65 -1.59
C GLN A 67 -13.64 6.47 -1.26
N GLN A 68 -13.28 6.33 0.02
CA GLN A 68 -11.91 6.08 0.43
C GLN A 68 -11.38 4.74 -0.11
N ARG A 69 -12.21 3.68 -0.14
CA ARG A 69 -11.85 2.41 -0.78
C ARG A 69 -11.59 2.56 -2.28
N ALA A 70 -12.44 3.31 -2.99
CA ALA A 70 -12.24 3.57 -4.42
C ALA A 70 -10.95 4.36 -4.67
N THR A 71 -10.66 5.36 -3.84
CA THR A 71 -9.40 6.12 -3.89
C THR A 71 -8.18 5.22 -3.66
N LEU A 72 -8.24 4.33 -2.66
CA LEU A 72 -7.16 3.38 -2.39
C LEU A 72 -6.88 2.47 -3.60
N VAL A 73 -7.92 1.91 -4.22
CA VAL A 73 -7.77 1.07 -5.43
C VAL A 73 -7.09 1.86 -6.56
N ARG A 74 -7.47 3.12 -6.76
CA ARG A 74 -6.85 3.98 -7.78
C ARG A 74 -5.37 4.27 -7.49
N LEU A 75 -5.03 4.56 -6.24
CA LEU A 75 -3.65 4.82 -5.82
C LEU A 75 -2.77 3.58 -5.99
N LEU A 76 -3.26 2.41 -5.56
CA LEU A 76 -2.55 1.14 -5.70
C LEU A 76 -2.39 0.72 -7.17
N GLY A 77 -3.42 0.90 -8.00
CA GLY A 77 -3.33 0.66 -9.44
C GLY A 77 -2.36 1.61 -10.14
N ALA A 78 -2.32 2.88 -9.74
CA ALA A 78 -1.36 3.85 -10.25
C ALA A 78 0.09 3.56 -9.80
N LEU A 79 0.27 2.98 -8.60
CA LEU A 79 1.56 2.53 -8.11
C LEU A 79 2.11 1.35 -8.94
N GLY A 80 1.23 0.58 -9.59
CA GLY A 80 1.64 -0.48 -10.52
C GLY A 80 2.44 -1.59 -9.87
N LEU A 81 2.18 -1.90 -8.58
CA LEU A 81 2.86 -2.99 -7.91
C LEU A 81 2.52 -4.31 -8.61
N PRO A 82 3.52 -5.13 -8.97
CA PRO A 82 3.26 -6.45 -9.51
C PRO A 82 2.54 -7.29 -8.44
N ASP A 83 1.69 -8.22 -8.89
CA ASP A 83 1.14 -9.23 -7.99
C ASP A 83 2.29 -9.96 -7.29
N PRO A 84 2.15 -10.35 -6.02
CA PRO A 84 3.09 -11.24 -5.37
C PRO A 84 3.00 -12.62 -6.04
N ALA A 85 3.66 -12.77 -7.19
CA ALA A 85 3.70 -14.02 -7.93
C ALA A 85 4.60 -15.03 -7.19
N PRO A 86 4.27 -16.34 -7.19
CA PRO A 86 5.34 -17.32 -7.26
C PRO A 86 6.03 -17.11 -8.60
N SER A 87 7.24 -16.57 -8.56
CA SER A 87 8.08 -16.26 -9.71
C SER A 87 8.02 -17.33 -10.82
N THR A 88 7.58 -16.96 -12.02
CA THR A 88 8.24 -17.14 -13.33
C THR A 88 7.33 -16.54 -14.43
N ASP A 89 7.89 -15.56 -15.17
CA ASP A 89 7.39 -14.81 -16.35
C ASP A 89 6.43 -13.60 -16.16
N PRO A 90 6.78 -12.41 -16.72
CA PRO A 90 5.96 -11.20 -16.61
C PRO A 90 4.92 -11.06 -17.73
N ALA A 91 3.70 -10.69 -17.36
CA ALA A 91 2.70 -10.12 -18.28
C ALA A 91 2.95 -8.61 -18.47
N PRO A 92 2.61 -8.02 -19.63
CA PRO A 92 2.84 -6.59 -19.88
C PRO A 92 1.82 -5.71 -19.12
N SER A 93 2.31 -4.91 -18.17
CA SER A 93 1.54 -3.87 -17.46
C SER A 93 1.75 -2.49 -18.09
N THR A 94 0.68 -1.70 -18.18
CA THR A 94 0.65 -0.37 -18.83
C THR A 94 1.25 0.76 -17.99
N SER A 95 1.55 0.52 -16.71
CA SER A 95 2.34 1.42 -15.87
C SER A 95 3.79 0.93 -15.86
N GLY A 96 4.76 1.85 -16.00
CA GLY A 96 6.19 1.49 -16.02
C GLY A 96 6.57 0.63 -14.81
N PRO A 97 7.43 -0.39 -14.98
CA PRO A 97 7.57 -1.43 -13.97
C PRO A 97 8.27 -0.90 -12.72
N VAL A 98 7.57 -0.94 -11.57
CA VAL A 98 8.20 -0.91 -10.26
C VAL A 98 9.24 -2.03 -10.23
N ARG A 99 10.48 -1.67 -9.87
CA ARG A 99 11.57 -2.64 -9.79
C ARG A 99 11.51 -3.34 -8.45
N GLN A 100 11.15 -4.62 -8.47
CA GLN A 100 11.32 -5.48 -7.30
C GLN A 100 12.82 -5.50 -6.95
N ARG A 101 13.14 -5.28 -5.67
CA ARG A 101 14.52 -5.38 -5.23
C ARG A 101 14.91 -6.84 -5.41
N ALA A 102 16.00 -7.09 -6.15
CA ALA A 102 16.54 -8.44 -6.29
C ALA A 102 16.73 -9.02 -4.88
N ALA A 103 15.91 -10.01 -4.53
CA ALA A 103 15.86 -10.54 -3.19
C ALA A 103 17.24 -11.06 -2.81
N SER A 104 17.88 -10.43 -1.84
CA SER A 104 18.91 -11.11 -1.07
C SER A 104 18.19 -12.21 -0.31
N MET A 105 18.39 -13.45 -0.78
CA MET A 105 17.99 -14.66 -0.10
C MET A 105 18.26 -14.53 1.39
N ARG A 106 17.22 -14.39 2.20
CA ARG A 106 17.25 -14.92 3.57
C ARG A 106 17.15 -16.44 3.44
N ARG A 107 18.25 -17.06 2.99
CA ARG A 107 18.57 -18.42 3.40
C ARG A 107 18.98 -18.32 4.86
N THR A 108 18.05 -18.52 5.77
CA THR A 108 18.41 -19.04 7.09
C THR A 108 17.57 -20.27 7.35
N ARG A 109 18.32 -21.36 7.39
CA ARG A 109 18.02 -22.77 7.47
C ARG A 109 17.95 -23.16 8.95
N SER A 110 17.10 -24.15 9.30
CA SER A 110 17.12 -25.01 10.52
C SER A 110 17.09 -24.30 11.89
N TRP A 111 16.24 -24.69 12.85
CA TRP A 111 16.02 -26.03 13.41
C TRP A 111 14.56 -26.23 13.81
#